data_AF-A0A2G6JWT3-F1
#
_entry.id   AF-A0A2G6JWT3-F1
#
_cell.length_a   1.000
_cell.length_b   1.000
_cell.length_c   1.000
_cell.angle_alpha   90.00
_cell.angle_beta   90.00
_cell.angle_gamma   90.00
#
_symmetry.space_group_name_H-M   'P 1'
#
loop_
_entity.id
_entity.type
_entity.pdbx_description
1 polymer ?
#
loop_
_entity_poly.entity_id
_entity_poly.type
_entity_poly.pdbx_seq_one_letter_code
_entity_poly.pdbx_strand_id
1 'polypeptide(L)' 'MAGLIRREDVDEVRSRTRIDDVVGEYVTLKTAGVGSLKGLCPFHDER' A
#
# COMPACT_ATOMS: atom_id res chain seq x y z
N MET A 1 -20.76 0.27 -13.13
CA MET A 1 -21.45 0.12 -11.82
C MET A 1 -20.52 0.62 -10.75
N ALA A 2 -20.85 1.75 -10.12
CA ALA A 2 -20.22 2.10 -8.84
C ALA A 2 -20.86 1.24 -7.74
N GLY A 3 -20.03 0.56 -6.95
CA GLY A 3 -20.33 0.10 -5.59
C GLY A 3 -21.21 -1.14 -5.42
N LEU A 4 -20.65 -2.35 -5.64
CA LEU A 4 -21.21 -3.59 -5.07
C LEU A 4 -20.86 -3.76 -3.57
N ILE A 5 -19.95 -2.95 -3.06
CA ILE A 5 -19.39 -3.02 -1.70
C ILE A 5 -19.71 -1.71 -0.99
N ARG A 6 -20.16 -1.80 0.27
CA ARG A 6 -20.46 -0.61 1.07
C ARG A 6 -19.17 0.11 1.42
N ARG A 7 -19.24 1.43 1.57
CA ARG A 7 -18.07 2.23 1.94
C ARG A 7 -17.49 1.82 3.30
N GLU A 8 -18.36 1.48 4.26
CA GLU A 8 -17.95 0.98 5.58
C GLU A 8 -17.07 -0.28 5.49
N ASP A 9 -17.39 -1.20 4.59
CA ASP A 9 -16.61 -2.42 4.38
C ASP A 9 -15.24 -2.10 3.75
N VAL A 10 -15.19 -1.12 2.83
CA VAL A 10 -13.93 -0.67 2.23
C VAL A 10 -13.02 -0.03 3.28
N ASP A 11 -13.59 0.81 4.15
CA ASP A 11 -12.85 1.49 5.21
C ASP A 11 -12.35 0.46 6.25
N GLU A 12 -13.13 -0.57 6.55
CA GLU A 12 -12.72 -1.65 7.45
C GLU A 12 -11.57 -2.50 6.89
N VAL A 13 -11.58 -2.79 5.58
CA VAL A 13 -10.45 -3.48 4.94
C VAL A 13 -9.19 -2.62 5.03
N ARG A 14 -9.31 -1.31 4.76
CA ARG A 14 -8.17 -0.37 4.83
C ARG A 14 -7.63 -0.20 6.25
N SER A 15 -8.49 -0.25 7.28
CA SER A 15 -8.08 -0.11 8.67
C SER A 15 -7.34 -1.36 9.19
N ARG A 16 -7.77 -2.55 8.77
CA ARG A 16 -7.19 -3.83 9.18
C ARG A 16 -5.96 -4.26 8.37
N THR A 17 -5.76 -3.68 7.19
CA THR A 17 -4.69 -4.08 6.27
C THR A 17 -3.56 -3.07 6.28
N ARG A 18 -2.37 -3.51 6.66
CA ARG A 18 -1.15 -2.74 6.53
C ARG A 18 -0.75 -2.65 5.05
N ILE A 19 -0.68 -1.42 4.53
CA ILE A 19 -0.36 -1.20 3.11
C ILE A 19 1.08 -1.61 2.77
N ASP A 20 2.00 -1.52 3.72
CA ASP A 20 3.39 -1.93 3.58
C ASP A 20 3.56 -3.43 3.39
N ASP A 21 2.71 -4.24 4.03
CA ASP A 21 2.70 -5.70 3.84
C ASP A 21 2.28 -6.03 2.40
N VAL A 22 1.19 -5.42 1.93
CA VAL A 22 0.65 -5.64 0.57
C VAL A 22 1.63 -5.19 -0.51
N VAL A 23 2.24 -4.01 -0.34
CA VAL A 23 3.21 -3.47 -1.30
C VAL A 23 4.53 -4.25 -1.26
N GLY A 24 4.94 -4.72 -0.08
CA GLY A 24 6.15 -5.49 0.14
C GLY A 24 6.20 -6.84 -0.61
N GLU A 25 5.05 -7.40 -0.97
CA GLU A 25 4.97 -8.59 -1.84
C GLU A 25 5.51 -8.33 -3.26
N TYR A 26 5.50 -7.07 -3.71
CA TYR A 26 5.84 -6.67 -5.09
C TYR A 26 7.14 -5.87 -5.18
N VAL A 27 7.46 -5.06 -4.18
CA VAL A 27 8.66 -4.21 -4.17
C VAL A 27 9.40 -4.32 -2.85
N THR A 28 10.74 -4.29 -2.92
CA THR A 28 11.56 -4.29 -1.72
C THR A 28 11.48 -2.94 -1.01
N LEU A 29 10.91 -2.94 0.21
CA LEU A 29 10.83 -1.76 1.07
C LEU A 29 12.00 -1.72 2.07
N LYS A 30 12.52 -0.53 2.33
CA LYS A 30 13.55 -0.22 3.32
C LYS A 30 13.11 0.95 4.19
N THR A 31 13.56 1.01 5.44
CA THR A 31 13.25 2.13 6.34
C THR A 31 13.80 3.44 5.80
N ALA A 32 13.01 4.50 5.92
CA ALA A 32 13.27 5.81 5.33
C ALA A 32 13.02 6.97 6.32
N GLY A 33 13.23 6.71 7.63
CA GLY A 33 12.87 7.63 8.70
C GLY A 33 11.83 7.01 9.64
N VAL A 34 11.37 7.80 10.61
CA VAL A 34 10.42 7.32 11.62
C VAL A 34 9.06 7.08 10.96
N GLY A 35 8.59 5.83 11.01
CA GLY A 35 7.29 5.44 10.47
C GLY A 35 7.19 5.46 8.94
N SER A 36 8.32 5.57 8.22
CA SER A 36 8.33 5.66 6.75
C SER A 36 9.15 4.54 6.12
N LEU A 37 8.67 4.04 4.98
CA LEU A 37 9.32 3.05 4.14
C LEU A 37 9.50 3.61 2.72
N LYS A 38 10.57 3.19 2.06
CA LYS A 38 10.86 3.52 0.66
C LYS A 38 11.26 2.27 -0.12
N GLY A 39 10.90 2.21 -1.39
CA GLY A 39 11.32 1.18 -2.34
C GLY A 39 11.45 1.80 -3.73
N LEU A 40 11.99 1.02 -4.66
CA LEU A 40 12.00 1.41 -6.07
C LEU A 40 10.58 1.33 -6.62
N CYS A 41 10.15 2.37 -7.33
CA CYS A 41 8.84 2.36 -7.96
C CYS A 41 8.78 1.35 -9.13
N PRO A 42 7.74 0.52 -9.22
CA PRO A 42 7.59 -0.45 -10.30
C PRO A 42 6.93 0.13 -11.56
N PHE A 43 6.51 1.41 -11.52
CA PHE A 43 5.73 2.04 -12.59
C PHE A 43 6.53 3.04 -13.44
N HIS A 44 7.67 3.50 -12.95
CA HIS A 44 8.57 4.38 -13.69
C HIS A 44 10.02 4.03 -13.38
N ASP A 45 10.90 4.17 -14.37
CA ASP A 45 12.33 4.03 -14.16
C ASP A 45 12.83 5.22 -13.34
N GLU A 46 13.44 4.91 -12.19
CA GLU A 46 14.16 5.89 -11.37
C GLU A 46 15.63 5.91 -11.81
N ARG A 47 16.22 7.11 -11.90
CA ARG A 47 17.62 7.32 -12.30
C ARG A 47 18.54 7.41 -11.09
#